data_AF-A0A235IDD5-F1
#
_entry.id   AF-A0A235IDD5-F1
#
_cell.length_a   1.000
_cell.length_b   1.000
_cell.length_c   1.000
_cell.angle_alpha   90.00
_cell.angle_beta   90.00
_cell.angle_gamma   90.00
#
_symmetry.space_group_name_H-M   'P 1'
#
loop_
_entity.id
_entity.type
_entity.pdbx_description
1 polymer ?
#
loop_
_entity_poly.entity_id
_entity_poly.type
_entity_poly.pdbx_seq_one_letter_code
_entity_poly.pdbx_strand_id
1 'polypeptide(L)'
;MSVATLQQVFGANATQDATTVTIHKADFASVGFTPATANTADSILAAIVAFAETNIPDSAVTGGDTTRTVGIADGYQTITTVGTSQLLVLPKTINFYSPFNGTFDPDNY
;
A
#
# COMPACT_ATOMS: atom_id res chain seq x y z
N MET A 1 -20.75 0.21 -7.46
CA MET A 1 -19.32 -0.04 -7.25
C MET A 1 -19.08 0.01 -5.75
N SER A 2 -18.27 -0.91 -5.21
CA SER A 2 -18.09 -1.12 -3.78
C SER A 2 -16.64 -0.84 -3.38
N VAL A 3 -16.44 -0.39 -2.14
CA VAL A 3 -15.13 -0.29 -1.48
C VAL A 3 -14.35 -1.60 -1.67
N ALA A 4 -13.04 -1.50 -1.94
CA ALA A 4 -12.19 -2.68 -2.08
C ALA A 4 -12.19 -3.50 -0.79
N THR A 5 -12.30 -4.82 -0.90
CA THR A 5 -12.30 -5.70 0.27
C THR A 5 -10.90 -5.81 0.88
N LEU A 6 -10.82 -6.22 2.16
CA LEU A 6 -9.56 -6.53 2.83
C LEU A 6 -8.69 -7.47 1.97
N GLN A 7 -9.32 -8.50 1.40
CA GLN A 7 -8.63 -9.50 0.59
C GLN A 7 -8.13 -8.95 -0.75
N GLN A 8 -8.84 -7.99 -1.33
CA GLN A 8 -8.39 -7.33 -2.55
C GLN A 8 -7.16 -6.46 -2.27
N VAL A 9 -7.14 -5.74 -1.14
CA VAL A 9 -6.04 -4.79 -0.84
C VAL A 9 -4.81 -5.49 -0.25
N PHE A 10 -4.98 -6.54 0.55
CA PHE A 10 -3.89 -7.17 1.31
C PHE A 10 -3.63 -8.63 0.95
N GLY A 11 -4.44 -9.24 0.08
CA GLY A 11 -4.24 -10.62 -0.38
C GLY A 11 -5.39 -11.56 -0.02
N ALA A 12 -5.56 -12.62 -0.79
CA ALA A 12 -6.70 -13.54 -0.68
C ALA A 12 -6.84 -14.17 0.71
N ASN A 13 -5.74 -14.36 1.43
CA ASN A 13 -5.72 -14.96 2.76
C ASN A 13 -5.73 -13.91 3.89
N ALA A 14 -5.87 -12.63 3.56
CA ALA A 14 -6.00 -11.58 4.57
C ALA A 14 -7.31 -11.76 5.35
N THR A 15 -7.21 -11.68 6.68
CA THR A 15 -8.35 -11.76 7.59
C THR A 15 -8.24 -10.68 8.65
N GLN A 16 -9.38 -10.27 9.20
CA GLN A 16 -9.42 -9.36 10.34
C GLN A 16 -10.53 -9.74 11.30
N ASP A 17 -10.32 -9.40 12.56
CA ASP A 17 -11.34 -9.37 13.60
C ASP A 17 -11.34 -7.99 14.28
N ALA A 18 -12.05 -7.85 15.40
CA ALA A 18 -12.17 -6.59 16.12
C ALA A 18 -10.82 -6.05 16.68
N THR A 19 -9.78 -6.87 16.73
CA THR A 19 -8.51 -6.60 17.42
C THR A 19 -7.28 -6.99 16.61
N THR A 20 -7.43 -7.83 15.59
CA THR A 20 -6.30 -8.32 14.79
C THR A 20 -6.56 -8.16 13.30
N VAL A 21 -5.49 -7.87 12.57
CA VAL A 21 -5.41 -7.99 11.11
C VAL A 21 -4.28 -8.96 10.81
N THR A 22 -4.58 -10.05 10.11
CA THR A 22 -3.60 -11.05 9.68
C THR A 22 -3.41 -10.95 8.18
N ILE A 23 -2.18 -10.68 7.74
CA ILE A 23 -1.81 -10.62 6.32
C ILE A 23 -0.74 -11.67 6.05
N HIS A 24 -1.00 -12.53 5.07
CA HIS A 24 -0.10 -13.61 4.73
C HIS A 24 0.97 -13.12 3.76
N LYS A 25 2.25 -13.21 4.16
CA LYS A 25 3.38 -12.84 3.29
C LYS A 25 3.38 -13.52 1.93
N ALA A 26 2.82 -14.74 1.85
CA ALA A 26 2.72 -15.51 0.62
C ALA A 26 1.83 -14.82 -0.44
N ASP A 27 0.89 -13.97 -0.03
CA ASP A 27 0.01 -13.27 -0.95
C ASP A 27 0.76 -12.20 -1.76
N PHE A 28 1.92 -11.75 -1.29
CA PHE A 28 2.74 -10.76 -1.98
C PHE A 28 3.66 -11.35 -3.06
N ALA A 29 3.58 -12.66 -3.32
CA ALA A 29 4.38 -13.30 -4.37
C ALA A 29 4.12 -12.69 -5.76
N SER A 30 2.90 -12.17 -6.02
CA SER A 30 2.54 -11.52 -7.28
C SER A 30 3.30 -10.20 -7.53
N VAL A 31 3.78 -9.54 -6.47
CA VAL A 31 4.65 -8.35 -6.57
C VAL A 31 6.13 -8.69 -6.37
N GLY A 32 6.49 -9.96 -6.49
CA GLY A 32 7.87 -10.44 -6.45
C GLY A 32 8.46 -10.60 -5.05
N PHE A 33 7.64 -10.52 -3.99
CA PHE A 33 8.11 -10.74 -2.63
C PHE A 33 8.24 -12.24 -2.34
N THR A 34 9.42 -12.67 -1.87
CA THR A 34 9.66 -14.05 -1.44
C THR A 34 9.55 -14.16 0.09
N PRO A 35 8.55 -14.88 0.61
CA PRO A 35 8.39 -15.07 2.05
C PRO A 35 9.56 -15.85 2.66
N ALA A 36 10.18 -15.30 3.69
CA ALA A 36 11.23 -15.93 4.47
C ALA A 36 11.16 -15.49 5.93
N THR A 37 11.61 -16.31 6.88
CA THR A 37 11.65 -15.94 8.30
C THR A 37 12.55 -14.73 8.57
N ALA A 38 13.55 -14.51 7.71
CA ALA A 38 14.50 -13.40 7.79
C ALA A 38 14.09 -12.13 7.02
N ASN A 39 12.85 -12.03 6.51
CA ASN A 39 12.40 -10.77 5.90
C ASN A 39 12.44 -9.64 6.94
N THR A 40 13.02 -8.50 6.57
CA THR A 40 13.05 -7.31 7.43
C THR A 40 11.69 -6.63 7.45
N ALA A 41 11.41 -5.86 8.51
CA ALA A 41 10.21 -5.04 8.59
C ALA A 41 10.05 -4.12 7.35
N ASP A 42 11.14 -3.49 6.91
CA ASP A 42 11.14 -2.62 5.73
C ASP A 42 10.74 -3.36 4.45
N SER A 43 11.26 -4.59 4.25
CA SER A 43 10.90 -5.41 3.09
C SER A 43 9.44 -5.86 3.12
N ILE A 44 8.90 -6.12 4.31
CA ILE A 44 7.49 -6.47 4.49
C ILE A 44 6.61 -5.25 4.20
N LEU A 45 6.96 -4.07 4.71
CA LEU A 45 6.24 -2.83 4.43
C LEU A 45 6.28 -2.50 2.94
N ALA A 46 7.44 -2.63 2.28
CA ALA A 46 7.55 -2.42 0.84
C ALA A 46 6.66 -3.37 0.04
N ALA A 47 6.57 -4.64 0.45
CA ALA A 47 5.68 -5.62 -0.18
C ALA A 47 4.21 -5.27 0.00
N ILE A 48 3.80 -4.82 1.20
CA ILE A 48 2.44 -4.35 1.48
C ILE A 48 2.10 -3.17 0.57
N VAL A 49 2.97 -2.17 0.49
CA VAL A 49 2.75 -0.97 -0.36
C VAL A 49 2.66 -1.35 -1.83
N ALA A 50 3.60 -2.17 -2.33
CA ALA A 50 3.61 -2.60 -3.73
C ALA A 50 2.35 -3.40 -4.09
N PHE A 51 1.92 -4.33 -3.23
CA PHE A 51 0.70 -5.10 -3.47
C PHE A 51 -0.56 -4.22 -3.39
N ALA A 52 -0.65 -3.35 -2.38
CA ALA A 52 -1.76 -2.42 -2.25
C ALA A 52 -1.87 -1.51 -3.48
N GLU A 53 -0.77 -0.97 -4.00
CA GLU A 53 -0.76 -0.11 -5.19
C GLU A 53 -1.38 -0.79 -6.42
N THR A 54 -1.13 -2.08 -6.63
CA THR A 54 -1.78 -2.81 -7.75
C THR A 54 -3.29 -2.90 -7.63
N ASN A 55 -3.83 -2.79 -6.42
CA ASN A 55 -5.25 -2.96 -6.13
C ASN A 55 -5.96 -1.62 -5.89
N ILE A 56 -5.29 -0.64 -5.30
CA ILE A 56 -5.78 0.72 -5.01
C ILE A 56 -4.88 1.80 -5.65
N PRO A 57 -4.68 1.78 -6.98
CA PRO A 57 -3.91 2.81 -7.64
C PRO A 57 -4.63 4.17 -7.54
N ASP A 58 -3.86 5.25 -7.42
CA ASP A 58 -4.37 6.63 -7.32
C ASP A 58 -5.24 7.04 -8.51
N SER A 59 -4.93 6.48 -9.69
CA SER A 59 -5.71 6.65 -10.91
C SER A 59 -7.14 6.13 -10.79
N ALA A 60 -7.42 5.17 -9.91
CA ALA A 60 -8.78 4.69 -9.67
C ALA A 60 -9.63 5.76 -8.95
N VAL A 61 -9.06 6.44 -7.95
CA VAL A 61 -9.77 7.49 -7.19
C VAL A 61 -9.98 8.72 -8.08
N THR A 62 -8.92 9.19 -8.72
CA THR A 62 -8.95 10.39 -9.57
C THR A 62 -9.73 10.17 -10.88
N GLY A 63 -9.94 8.91 -11.29
CA GLY A 63 -10.78 8.51 -12.41
C GLY A 63 -12.29 8.54 -12.14
N GLY A 64 -12.71 8.96 -10.93
CA GLY A 64 -14.12 9.14 -10.57
C GLY A 64 -14.73 8.04 -9.71
N ASP A 65 -13.93 7.09 -9.21
CA ASP A 65 -14.39 6.15 -8.17
C ASP A 65 -14.47 6.86 -6.81
N THR A 66 -15.63 7.46 -6.54
CA THR A 66 -15.91 8.16 -5.29
C THR A 66 -16.08 7.23 -4.09
N THR A 67 -16.06 5.91 -4.29
CA THR A 67 -16.07 4.94 -3.19
C THR A 67 -14.67 4.60 -2.70
N ARG A 68 -13.63 5.03 -3.42
CA ARG A 68 -12.24 4.90 -3.00
C ARG A 68 -11.74 6.18 -2.37
N THR A 69 -11.06 5.98 -1.26
CA THR A 69 -10.61 7.02 -0.33
C THR A 69 -9.10 6.92 -0.11
N VAL A 70 -8.44 5.88 -0.62
CA VAL A 70 -6.99 5.70 -0.58
C VAL A 70 -6.48 5.37 -1.97
N GLY A 71 -5.42 6.06 -2.38
CA GLY A 71 -4.75 5.87 -3.66
C GLY A 71 -3.24 5.82 -3.47
N ILE A 72 -2.57 4.93 -4.19
CA ILE A 72 -1.10 4.85 -4.21
C ILE A 72 -0.60 5.08 -5.63
N ALA A 73 0.45 5.89 -5.77
CA ALA A 73 1.08 6.19 -7.05
C ALA A 73 2.61 6.21 -6.95
N ASP A 74 3.25 5.84 -8.06
CA ASP A 74 4.66 6.07 -8.29
C ASP A 74 5.02 7.56 -8.29
N GLY A 75 6.12 7.88 -7.59
CA GLY A 75 6.84 9.13 -7.77
C GLY A 75 7.98 8.99 -8.78
N TYR A 76 8.66 10.11 -9.05
CA TYR A 76 9.83 10.08 -9.92
C TYR A 76 11.01 9.42 -9.22
N GLN A 77 11.57 8.40 -9.88
CA GLN A 77 12.80 7.75 -9.45
C GLN A 77 13.96 8.74 -9.41
N THR A 78 14.75 8.68 -8.35
CA THR A 78 15.98 9.48 -8.22
C THR A 78 17.14 8.61 -7.71
N ILE A 79 18.36 9.11 -7.85
CA ILE A 79 19.54 8.54 -7.21
C ILE A 79 20.04 9.56 -6.21
N THR A 80 20.23 9.15 -4.96
CA THR A 80 20.77 10.01 -3.90
C THR A 80 22.05 9.41 -3.33
N THR A 81 22.97 10.25 -2.87
CA THR A 81 24.20 9.80 -2.21
C THR A 81 24.03 9.92 -0.71
N VAL A 82 24.13 8.80 0.01
CA VAL A 82 24.14 8.76 1.47
C VAL A 82 25.50 8.26 1.94
N GLY A 83 26.28 9.15 2.56
CA GLY A 83 27.68 8.88 2.87
C GLY A 83 28.49 8.69 1.59
N THR A 84 29.05 7.50 1.39
CA THR A 84 29.81 7.12 0.19
C THR A 84 29.02 6.24 -0.79
N SER A 85 27.78 5.88 -0.45
CA SER A 85 26.95 4.98 -1.25
C SER A 85 25.92 5.75 -2.08
N GLN A 86 25.71 5.32 -3.33
CA GLN A 86 24.58 5.77 -4.14
C GLN A 86 23.40 4.83 -3.90
N LEU A 87 22.24 5.40 -3.58
CA LEU A 87 21.00 4.70 -3.34
C LEU A 87 20.00 5.08 -4.42
N LEU A 88 19.35 4.05 -4.97
CA LEU A 88 18.16 4.22 -5.79
C LEU A 88 16.98 4.56 -4.88
N VAL A 89 16.30 5.66 -5.16
CA VAL A 89 15.08 6.06 -4.47
C VAL A 89 13.90 5.91 -5.42
N LEU A 90 12.93 5.10 -5.01
CA LEU A 90 11.66 4.88 -5.69
C LEU A 90 10.54 5.42 -4.77
N PRO A 91 10.21 6.71 -4.86
CA PRO A 91 9.16 7.28 -4.01
C PRO A 91 7.81 6.66 -4.34
N LYS A 92 7.00 6.42 -3.30
CA LYS A 92 5.59 6.07 -3.42
C LYS A 92 4.78 7.17 -2.72
N THR A 93 3.78 7.70 -3.41
CA THR A 93 2.84 8.69 -2.85
C THR A 93 1.59 7.95 -2.43
N ILE A 94 1.15 8.14 -1.18
CA ILE A 94 -0.11 7.60 -0.67
C ILE A 94 -1.03 8.79 -0.38
N ASN A 95 -2.14 8.85 -1.11
CA ASN A 95 -3.15 9.89 -0.97
C ASN A 95 -4.37 9.36 -0.22
N PHE A 96 -4.90 10.17 0.69
CA PHE A 96 -6.11 9.89 1.45
C PHE A 96 -7.17 10.95 1.09
N TYR A 97 -8.30 10.51 0.57
CA TYR A 97 -9.41 11.30 0.07
C TYR A 97 -10.62 11.11 0.96
N SER A 98 -11.13 12.20 1.51
CA SER A 98 -12.37 12.22 2.28
C SER A 98 -13.06 13.57 2.09
N PRO A 99 -14.38 13.67 2.37
CA PRO A 99 -15.00 14.97 2.56
C PRO A 99 -14.26 15.75 3.66
N PHE A 100 -14.10 17.05 3.45
CA PHE A 100 -13.32 17.89 4.35
C PHE A 100 -13.90 17.88 5.78
N ASN A 101 -13.21 17.20 6.69
CA ASN A 101 -13.53 17.11 8.12
C ASN A 101 -12.39 17.64 9.03
N GLY A 102 -11.29 18.13 8.43
CA GLY A 102 -10.23 18.90 9.10
C GLY A 102 -9.19 18.10 9.88
N THR A 103 -9.31 16.78 10.01
CA THR A 103 -8.32 15.94 10.71
C THR A 103 -8.23 14.56 10.08
N PHE A 104 -7.02 14.00 10.01
CA PHE A 104 -6.82 12.62 9.57
C PHE A 104 -7.38 11.65 10.61
N ASP A 105 -8.36 10.85 10.20
CA ASP A 105 -8.99 9.82 11.01
C ASP A 105 -9.00 8.50 10.20
N PRO A 106 -8.21 7.48 10.60
CA PRO A 106 -8.12 6.20 9.89
C PRO A 106 -9.46 5.48 9.71
N ASP A 107 -10.45 5.71 10.57
CA ASP A 107 -11.75 5.04 10.49
C ASP A 107 -12.65 5.60 9.37
N ASN A 108 -12.26 6.73 8.75
CA ASN A 108 -13.02 7.46 7.74
C ASN A 108 -12.48 7.34 6.31
N TYR A 109 -11.60 6.37 6.04
CA TYR A 109 -11.09 6.07 4.71
C TYR A 109 -11.39 4.62 4.35
#